data_AF-G0QRN0-F1
#
_entry.id   AF-G0QRN0-F1
#
_cell.length_a   1.000
_cell.length_b   1.000
_cell.length_c   1.000
_cell.angle_alpha   90.00
_cell.angle_beta   90.00
_cell.angle_gamma   90.00
#
_symmetry.space_group_name_H-M   'P 1'
#
loop_
_entity.id
_entity.type
_entity.pdbx_description
1 polymer ?
#
loop_
_entity_poly.entity_id
_entity_poly.type
_entity_poly.pdbx_seq_one_letter_code
_entity_poly.pdbx_strand_id
1 'polypeptide(L)'
;MDLQQPKPNINLIVLFKTLMSNINQVFGLGNGYFSVNNVWYPGSLLIFPNQVFLWDVQTAADIKAHTLDFIEFVKPRPDYIIIGTGKEKFFLEESIYDRFAKQNIRVDVLPTF
;
A
#
# COMPACT_ATOMS: atom_id res chain seq x y z
N MET A 1 -28.54 -20.09 -1.85
CA MET A 1 -27.38 -20.21 -0.93
C MET A 1 -26.17 -19.85 -1.77
N ASP A 2 -25.91 -18.55 -1.91
CA ASP A 2 -24.68 -18.02 -2.49
C ASP A 2 -24.20 -16.96 -1.51
N LEU A 3 -23.25 -17.35 -0.66
CA LEU A 3 -22.54 -16.43 0.20
C LEU A 3 -21.64 -15.60 -0.74
N GLN A 4 -22.12 -14.43 -1.16
CA GLN A 4 -21.24 -13.40 -1.71
C GLN A 4 -20.21 -13.10 -0.63
N GLN A 5 -19.03 -13.71 -0.75
CA GLN A 5 -17.88 -13.33 0.05
C GLN A 5 -17.62 -11.84 -0.17
N PRO A 6 -17.36 -11.05 0.90
CA PRO A 6 -17.06 -9.65 0.74
C PRO A 6 -15.88 -9.52 -0.24
N LYS A 7 -16.09 -8.79 -1.35
CA LYS A 7 -15.03 -8.52 -2.33
C LYS A 7 -13.86 -7.89 -1.57
N PRO A 8 -12.63 -8.42 -1.67
CA PRO A 8 -11.50 -7.85 -0.94
C PRO A 8 -11.30 -6.41 -1.40
N ASN A 9 -11.43 -5.47 -0.45
CA ASN A 9 -11.19 -4.06 -0.66
C ASN A 9 -9.68 -3.85 -0.60
N ILE A 10 -9.01 -4.07 -1.74
CA ILE A 10 -7.56 -4.10 -1.76
C ILE A 10 -6.98 -2.70 -1.57
N ASN A 11 -6.02 -2.59 -0.64
CA ASN A 11 -5.25 -1.39 -0.43
C ASN A 11 -3.87 -1.52 -1.09
N LEU A 12 -3.36 -0.44 -1.66
CA LEU A 12 -2.06 -0.41 -2.30
C LEU A 12 -1.19 0.62 -1.60
N ILE A 13 -0.08 0.23 -1.00
CA ILE A 13 0.92 1.24 -0.59
C ILE A 13 2.02 1.31 -1.64
N VAL A 14 2.19 2.48 -2.25
CA VAL A 14 3.32 2.78 -3.14
C VAL A 14 4.30 3.69 -2.40
N LEU A 15 5.52 3.20 -2.21
CA LEU A 15 6.59 3.89 -1.51
C LEU A 15 7.64 4.33 -2.53
N PHE A 16 7.83 5.63 -2.70
CA PHE A 16 8.82 6.18 -3.64
C PHE A 16 10.12 6.56 -2.93
N LYS A 17 11.24 6.11 -3.49
CA LYS A 17 12.52 6.82 -3.43
C LYS A 17 13.25 6.63 -4.76
N THR A 18 13.50 7.74 -5.45
CA THR A 18 14.22 7.75 -6.73
C THR A 18 15.71 7.55 -6.50
N LEU A 19 16.27 6.46 -7.03
CA LEU A 19 17.62 6.29 -7.58
C LEU A 19 17.94 4.77 -7.64
N MET A 20 17.58 4.08 -8.75
CA MET A 20 18.24 2.89 -9.32
C MET A 20 17.38 2.18 -10.41
N SER A 21 18.04 1.45 -11.31
CA SER A 21 17.45 0.71 -12.43
C SER A 21 16.76 -0.58 -11.98
N ASN A 22 15.56 -0.84 -12.52
CA ASN A 22 14.54 -1.85 -12.19
C ASN A 22 13.49 -1.38 -11.19
N ILE A 23 12.56 -0.54 -11.66
CA ILE A 23 11.43 -0.04 -10.88
C ILE A 23 10.26 -1.03 -11.01
N ASN A 24 9.71 -1.46 -9.88
CA ASN A 24 8.45 -2.20 -9.84
C ASN A 24 7.31 -1.33 -10.37
N GLN A 25 6.66 -1.81 -11.42
CA GLN A 25 5.52 -1.15 -12.03
C GLN A 25 4.28 -2.01 -11.86
N VAL A 26 3.17 -1.37 -11.46
CA VAL A 26 1.85 -2.00 -11.43
C VAL A 26 1.24 -1.92 -12.83
N PHE A 27 0.92 -3.08 -13.42
CA PHE A 27 0.36 -3.21 -14.78
C PHE A 27 -1.14 -3.43 -14.80
N GLY A 28 -1.71 -3.92 -13.69
CA GLY A 28 -3.13 -4.21 -13.65
C GLY A 28 -3.61 -4.58 -12.25
N LEU A 29 -4.92 -4.53 -12.08
CA LEU A 29 -5.63 -4.95 -10.89
C LEU A 29 -6.87 -5.74 -11.33
N GLY A 30 -7.16 -6.84 -10.63
CA GLY A 30 -8.35 -7.65 -10.91
C GLY A 30 -8.54 -8.78 -9.92
N ASN A 31 -9.78 -9.07 -9.55
CA ASN A 31 -10.18 -10.22 -8.73
C ASN A 31 -9.43 -10.41 -7.40
N GLY A 32 -9.01 -9.32 -6.74
CA GLY A 32 -8.21 -9.44 -5.51
C GLY A 32 -6.71 -9.50 -5.73
N TYR A 33 -6.22 -9.27 -6.96
CA TYR A 33 -4.80 -9.33 -7.30
C TYR A 33 -4.30 -8.02 -7.91
N PHE A 34 -3.00 -7.77 -7.73
CA PHE A 34 -2.23 -6.81 -8.51
C PHE A 34 -1.24 -7.53 -9.41
N SER A 35 -1.10 -7.05 -10.64
CA SER A 35 -0.02 -7.42 -11.55
C SER A 35 1.13 -6.44 -11.37
N VAL A 36 2.27 -6.90 -10.87
CA VAL A 36 3.49 -6.11 -10.69
C VAL A 36 4.61 -6.77 -11.51
N ASN A 37 5.20 -6.05 -12.46
CA ASN A 37 6.20 -6.60 -13.39
C ASN A 37 5.78 -7.95 -14.00
N ASN A 38 4.53 -8.04 -14.47
CA ASN A 38 3.92 -9.23 -15.07
C ASN A 38 3.73 -10.44 -14.12
N VAL A 39 3.93 -10.26 -12.82
CA VAL A 39 3.64 -11.26 -11.78
C VAL A 39 2.39 -10.86 -11.01
N TRP A 40 1.47 -11.81 -10.83
CA TRP A 40 0.22 -11.60 -10.10
C TRP A 40 0.39 -11.93 -8.62
N TYR A 41 0.13 -10.95 -7.75
CA TYR A 41 0.17 -11.11 -6.30
C TYR A 41 -1.24 -10.95 -5.71
N PRO A 42 -1.65 -11.84 -4.80
CA PRO A 42 -2.93 -11.73 -4.12
C PRO A 42 -2.89 -10.69 -3.00
N GLY A 43 -4.02 -10.01 -2.78
CA GLY A 43 -4.23 -9.12 -1.63
C GLY A 43 -3.51 -7.79 -1.71
N SER A 44 -3.40 -7.14 -0.56
CA SER A 44 -2.77 -5.83 -0.42
C SER A 44 -1.25 -5.93 -0.50
N LEU A 45 -0.61 -4.93 -1.10
CA LEU A 45 0.82 -4.93 -1.35
C LEU A 45 1.50 -3.67 -0.83
N LEU A 46 2.77 -3.87 -0.44
CA LEU A 46 3.73 -2.80 -0.20
C LEU A 46 4.73 -2.84 -1.35
N ILE A 47 4.69 -1.83 -2.21
CA ILE A 47 5.53 -1.76 -3.39
C ILE A 47 6.62 -0.71 -3.17
N PHE A 48 7.86 -1.18 -3.17
CA PHE A 48 9.08 -0.40 -3.21
C PHE A 48 9.68 -0.46 -4.61
N PRO A 49 10.62 0.44 -4.96
CA PRO A 49 11.25 0.42 -6.28
C PRO A 49 11.77 -0.95 -6.68
N ASN A 50 12.41 -1.69 -5.77
CA ASN A 50 13.06 -2.96 -6.11
C ASN A 50 12.47 -4.17 -5.36
N GLN A 51 11.44 -3.98 -4.53
CA GLN A 51 10.87 -5.03 -3.67
C GLN A 51 9.35 -4.93 -3.60
N VAL A 52 8.68 -6.08 -3.51
CA VAL A 52 7.24 -6.20 -3.29
C VAL A 52 7.03 -7.08 -2.07
N PHE A 53 6.24 -6.62 -1.11
CA PHE A 53 5.84 -7.42 0.05
C PHE A 53 4.32 -7.58 0.07
N LEU A 54 3.88 -8.76 0.50
CA LEU A 54 2.47 -8.96 0.86
C LEU A 54 2.19 -8.18 2.15
N TRP A 55 1.04 -7.50 2.16
CA TRP A 55 0.59 -6.72 3.30
C TRP A 55 -0.65 -7.37 3.90
N ASP A 56 -0.57 -7.71 5.18
CA ASP A 56 -1.66 -8.34 5.92
C ASP A 56 -2.73 -7.32 6.34
N VAL A 57 -3.36 -6.70 5.34
CA VAL A 57 -4.44 -5.73 5.47
C VAL A 57 -5.46 -6.07 4.39
N GLN A 58 -6.70 -6.39 4.77
CA GLN A 58 -7.72 -6.84 3.82
C GLN A 58 -8.65 -5.70 3.37
N THR A 59 -8.82 -4.68 4.20
CA THR A 59 -9.68 -3.52 3.94
C THR A 59 -9.03 -2.24 4.46
N ALA A 60 -9.43 -1.08 3.93
CA ALA A 60 -8.85 0.21 4.34
C ALA A 60 -9.03 0.50 5.85
N ALA A 61 -10.09 -0.05 6.46
CA ALA A 61 -10.35 0.07 7.90
C ALA A 61 -9.34 -0.70 8.77
N ASP A 62 -8.66 -1.70 8.20
CA ASP A 62 -7.64 -2.51 8.89
C ASP A 62 -6.29 -1.79 8.95
N ILE A 63 -6.14 -0.65 8.26
CA ILE A 63 -4.91 0.14 8.27
C ILE A 63 -4.80 0.84 9.62
N LYS A 64 -3.89 0.33 10.45
CA LYS A 64 -3.55 0.86 11.78
C LYS A 64 -2.07 1.20 11.88
N ALA A 65 -1.69 1.98 12.88
CA ALA A 65 -0.30 2.39 13.08
C ALA A 65 0.67 1.19 13.04
N HIS A 66 0.35 0.09 13.73
CA HIS A 66 1.21 -1.10 13.78
C HIS A 66 1.37 -1.81 12.42
N THR A 67 0.35 -1.76 11.55
CA THR A 67 0.42 -2.35 10.20
C THR A 67 1.44 -1.65 9.29
N LEU A 68 1.92 -0.48 9.71
CA LEU A 68 2.89 0.35 9.00
C LEU A 68 4.27 0.39 9.70
N ASP A 69 4.46 -0.33 10.81
CA ASP A 69 5.72 -0.32 11.58
C ASP A 69 6.91 -0.79 10.74
N PHE A 70 6.67 -1.71 9.80
CA PHE A 70 7.70 -2.25 8.93
C PHE A 70 8.42 -1.15 8.12
N ILE A 71 7.75 -0.02 7.82
CA ILE A 71 8.30 1.11 7.04
C ILE A 71 9.54 1.71 7.72
N GLU A 72 9.61 1.69 9.04
CA GLU A 72 10.74 2.24 9.80
C GLU A 72 12.03 1.42 9.59
N PHE A 73 11.87 0.13 9.33
CA PHE A 73 12.95 -0.81 9.11
C PHE A 73 13.41 -0.87 7.66
N VAL A 74 12.60 -0.40 6.70
CA VAL A 74 13.00 -0.37 5.29
C VAL A 74 14.08 0.69 5.06
N LYS A 75 15.15 0.28 4.36
CA LYS A 75 16.25 1.13 3.93
C LYS A 75 16.43 1.06 2.41
N PRO A 76 16.67 2.21 1.73
CA PRO A 76 16.69 3.56 2.29
C PRO A 76 15.29 3.99 2.76
N ARG A 77 15.23 4.83 3.79
CA ARG A 77 13.93 5.28 4.32
C ARG A 77 13.19 6.07 3.23
N PRO A 78 11.89 5.79 3.00
CA PRO A 78 11.10 6.55 2.04
C PRO A 78 10.91 7.98 2.51
N ASP A 79 10.78 8.90 1.55
CA ASP A 79 10.43 10.30 1.82
C ASP A 79 8.93 10.55 1.50
N TYR A 80 8.29 9.61 0.81
CA TYR A 80 6.90 9.69 0.37
C TYR A 80 6.19 8.33 0.42
N ILE A 81 4.95 8.35 0.89
CA ILE A 81 4.04 7.21 0.97
C ILE A 81 2.73 7.57 0.27
N ILE A 82 2.30 6.72 -0.65
CA ILE A 82 0.95 6.75 -1.20
C ILE A 82 0.21 5.53 -0.65
N ILE A 83 -0.96 5.74 -0.05
CA ILE A 83 -1.85 4.68 0.44
C ILE A 83 -3.12 4.72 -0.41
N GLY A 84 -3.22 3.77 -1.33
CA GLY A 84 -4.41 3.39 -2.06
C GLY A 84 -5.38 2.64 -1.14
N THR A 85 -6.63 3.09 -1.09
CA THR A 85 -7.66 2.59 -0.14
C THR A 85 -8.81 1.83 -0.83
N GLY A 86 -8.60 1.44 -2.08
CA GLY A 86 -9.59 0.71 -2.88
C GLY A 86 -10.46 1.64 -3.72
N LYS A 87 -11.79 1.47 -3.68
CA LYS A 87 -12.75 2.25 -4.49
C LYS A 87 -12.85 3.71 -4.12
N GLU A 88 -12.73 3.95 -2.83
CA GLU A 88 -13.07 5.22 -2.21
C GLU A 88 -11.92 5.62 -1.31
N LYS A 89 -11.75 6.93 -1.18
CA LYS A 89 -10.77 7.47 -0.25
C LYS A 89 -11.21 7.16 1.17
N PHE A 90 -10.40 6.40 1.89
CA PHE A 90 -10.59 6.15 3.32
C PHE A 90 -9.67 7.05 4.13
N PHE A 91 -10.21 7.78 5.11
CA PHE A 91 -9.38 8.60 5.99
C PHE A 91 -8.75 7.75 7.08
N LEU A 92 -7.42 7.84 7.21
CA LEU A 92 -6.67 7.14 8.24
C LEU A 92 -6.74 7.88 9.57
N GLU A 93 -6.36 7.20 10.66
CA GLU A 93 -6.23 7.83 11.98
C GLU A 93 -5.17 8.95 11.94
N GLU A 94 -5.46 10.10 12.57
CA GLU A 94 -4.58 11.28 12.58
C GLU A 94 -3.16 10.96 13.08
N SER A 95 -3.07 10.03 14.04
CA SER A 95 -1.83 9.53 14.61
C SER A 95 -0.85 8.94 13.58
N ILE A 96 -1.37 8.40 12.48
CA ILE A 96 -0.56 7.86 11.37
C ILE A 96 0.14 8.99 10.64
N TYR A 97 -0.60 10.06 10.31
CA TYR A 97 -0.03 11.22 9.64
C TYR A 97 1.01 11.92 10.51
N ASP A 98 0.71 12.13 11.80
CA ASP A 98 1.64 12.74 12.75
C ASP A 98 2.94 11.97 12.90
N ARG A 99 2.85 10.63 12.96
CA ARG A 99 4.01 9.74 13.06
C ARG A 99 4.95 9.93 11.87
N PHE A 100 4.43 9.89 10.66
CA PHE A 100 5.23 10.02 9.44
C PHE A 100 5.71 11.45 9.20
N ALA A 101 4.90 12.45 9.55
CA ALA A 101 5.29 13.86 9.48
C ALA A 101 6.50 14.18 10.38
N LYS A 102 6.53 13.68 11.62
CA LYS A 102 7.70 13.79 12.53
C LYS A 102 8.97 13.17 11.94
N GLN A 103 8.78 12.19 11.06
CA GLN A 103 9.86 11.56 10.34
C GLN A 103 10.21 12.31 9.05
N ASN A 104 9.59 13.42 8.65
CA ASN A 104 9.77 14.03 7.30
C ASN A 104 9.36 13.07 6.17
N ILE A 105 8.34 12.26 6.41
CA ILE A 105 7.75 11.38 5.40
C ILE A 105 6.35 11.89 5.11
N ARG A 106 6.07 12.21 3.85
CA ARG A 106 4.74 12.66 3.45
C ARG A 106 3.85 11.46 3.12
N VAL A 107 2.60 11.51 3.56
CA VAL A 107 1.60 10.47 3.33
C VAL A 107 0.42 11.06 2.57
N ASP A 108 0.14 10.51 1.39
CA ASP A 108 -1.05 10.81 0.61
C ASP A 108 -1.96 9.59 0.57
N VAL A 109 -3.26 9.80 0.81
CA VAL A 109 -4.27 8.73 0.77
C VAL A 109 -5.24 8.98 -0.37
N LEU A 110 -5.36 7.99 -1.26
CA LEU A 110 -6.08 8.06 -2.53
C LEU A 110 -6.92 6.80 -2.73
N PRO A 111 -7.98 6.86 -3.55
CA PRO A 111 -8.53 5.66 -4.17
C PRO A 111 -7.47 4.96 -5.02
N THR A 112 -7.50 3.62 -5.02
CA THR A 112 -6.65 2.80 -5.90
C THR A 112 -7.21 2.74 -7.32
N PHE A 113 -8.53 2.87 -7.49
CA PHE A 113 -9.27 2.76 -8.76
C PHE A 113 -10.27 3.91 -8.94
#